data_AF-A0A3D4TMF8-F1
#
_entry.id   AF-A0A3D4TMF8-F1
#
_cell.length_a   1.000
_cell.length_b   1.000
_cell.length_c   1.000
_cell.angle_alpha   90.00
_cell.angle_beta   90.00
_cell.angle_gamma   90.00
#
_symmetry.space_group_name_H-M   'P 1'
#
loop_
_entity.id
_entity.type
_entity.pdbx_description
1 polymer ?
#
loop_
_entity_poly.entity_id
_entity_poly.type
_entity_poly.pdbx_seq_one_letter_code
_entity_poly.pdbx_strand_id
1 'polypeptide(L)'
;MPHYTGPLLTRDSADTLRRAHDKGAADWQGSLDLGRNQDSVALDADGFHFRGQPYPWPGKLKDRTLYYWDGEAFAPISRYSGSLIKLVPTEWGAPTFEIDGIKMLPTSKLSPFEDARRKVELVAPAGKVILDTCGGLGYFAACALEAGVGQIRSFEKNADVMWLRTLNPWSPDPDSAAAGGRL
;
A
#
# COMPACT_ATOMS: atom_id res chain seq x y z
N MET A 1 -8.71 -6.35 -10.92
CA MET A 1 -8.40 -4.91 -11.17
C MET A 1 -6.90 -4.79 -11.05
N PRO A 2 -6.20 -4.17 -12.02
CA PRO A 2 -4.75 -4.06 -11.96
C PRO A 2 -4.35 -3.27 -10.70
N HIS A 3 -3.25 -3.69 -10.06
CA HIS A 3 -2.66 -2.93 -8.98
C HIS A 3 -2.09 -1.61 -9.52
N TYR A 4 -2.30 -0.53 -8.77
CA TYR A 4 -1.77 0.79 -9.05
C TYR A 4 -0.26 0.82 -8.83
N THR A 5 0.45 1.38 -9.80
CA THR A 5 1.93 1.41 -9.85
C THR A 5 2.51 2.82 -9.80
N GLY A 6 1.65 3.84 -9.74
CA GLY A 6 2.05 5.24 -9.62
C GLY A 6 2.48 5.60 -8.19
N PRO A 7 2.85 6.86 -7.95
CA PRO A 7 3.32 7.31 -6.65
C PRO A 7 2.18 7.34 -5.64
N LEU A 8 2.52 7.00 -4.40
CA LEU A 8 1.70 7.13 -3.21
C LEU A 8 2.35 8.16 -2.29
N LEU A 9 1.59 9.22 -1.99
CA LEU A 9 2.09 10.33 -1.21
C LEU A 9 1.52 10.33 0.20
N THR A 10 2.41 10.47 1.18
CA THR A 10 2.10 11.02 2.51
C THR A 10 2.50 12.50 2.54
N ARG A 11 1.99 13.25 3.52
CA ARG A 11 2.49 14.62 3.79
C ARG A 11 4.01 14.64 3.88
N ASP A 12 4.60 13.76 4.70
CA ASP A 12 6.05 13.73 4.92
C ASP A 12 6.83 13.53 3.62
N SER A 13 6.42 12.58 2.78
CA SER A 13 7.07 12.32 1.48
C SER A 13 6.98 13.51 0.52
N ALA A 14 5.80 14.15 0.45
CA ALA A 14 5.60 15.33 -0.38
C ALA A 14 6.44 16.52 0.14
N ASP A 15 6.52 16.69 1.45
CA ASP A 15 7.32 17.75 2.06
C ASP A 15 8.82 17.49 1.85
N THR A 16 9.29 16.24 1.91
CA THR A 16 10.69 15.90 1.60
C THR A 16 11.03 16.15 0.13
N LEU A 17 10.14 15.79 -0.79
CA LEU A 17 10.28 16.07 -2.23
C LEU A 17 10.36 17.58 -2.48
N ARG A 18 9.40 18.33 -1.91
CA ARG A 18 9.36 19.78 -2.02
C ARG A 18 10.63 20.43 -1.46
N ARG A 19 11.07 20.04 -0.27
CA ARG A 19 12.29 20.58 0.34
C ARG A 19 13.55 20.28 -0.48
N ALA A 20 13.61 19.15 -1.17
CA ALA A 20 14.73 18.84 -2.07
C ALA A 20 14.70 19.75 -3.30
N HIS A 21 13.53 19.91 -3.92
CA HIS A 21 13.32 20.83 -5.03
C HIS A 21 13.68 22.28 -4.65
N ASP A 22 13.20 22.77 -3.51
CA ASP A 22 13.44 24.15 -3.06
C ASP A 22 14.91 24.43 -2.73
N LYS A 23 15.72 23.37 -2.52
CA LYS A 23 17.18 23.46 -2.36
C LYS A 23 17.93 23.39 -3.70
N GLY A 24 17.22 23.31 -4.82
CA GLY A 24 17.80 23.18 -6.16
C GLY A 24 18.34 21.79 -6.49
N ALA A 25 17.89 20.74 -5.77
CA ALA A 25 18.25 19.38 -6.14
C ALA A 25 17.55 18.97 -7.45
N ALA A 26 18.28 18.31 -8.35
CA ALA A 26 17.73 17.76 -9.58
C ALA A 26 16.97 16.44 -9.33
N ASP A 27 17.36 15.70 -8.30
CA ASP A 27 16.74 14.44 -7.91
C ASP A 27 16.52 14.33 -6.40
N TRP A 28 15.54 13.51 -6.03
CA TRP A 28 15.26 13.09 -4.67
C TRP A 28 15.37 11.56 -4.58
N GLN A 29 16.00 11.08 -3.52
CA GLN A 29 16.10 9.65 -3.22
C GLN A 29 15.13 9.30 -2.09
N GLY A 30 14.23 8.35 -2.35
CA GLY A 30 13.26 7.89 -1.36
C GLY A 30 12.24 6.93 -1.93
N SER A 31 11.21 6.62 -1.15
CA SER A 31 10.14 5.71 -1.57
C SER A 31 8.82 6.45 -1.77
N LEU A 32 8.18 6.25 -2.92
CA LEU A 32 6.79 6.64 -3.20
C LEU A 32 5.87 5.43 -3.36
N ASP A 33 6.27 4.28 -2.82
CA ASP A 33 5.47 3.04 -2.79
C ASP A 33 5.49 2.38 -1.41
N LEU A 34 5.50 3.23 -0.38
CA LEU A 34 5.37 2.85 1.02
C LEU A 34 6.48 1.92 1.51
N GLY A 35 7.71 2.20 1.08
CA GLY A 35 8.92 1.50 1.51
C GLY A 35 9.18 0.18 0.77
N ARG A 36 8.48 -0.09 -0.34
CA ARG A 36 8.73 -1.29 -1.14
C ARG A 36 10.00 -1.14 -1.97
N ASN A 37 10.23 0.04 -2.53
CA ASN A 37 11.41 0.37 -3.32
C ASN A 37 12.00 1.71 -2.89
N GLN A 38 13.31 1.85 -3.11
CA GLN A 38 13.99 3.14 -3.13
C GLN A 38 14.11 3.56 -4.59
N ASP A 39 13.57 4.73 -4.91
CA ASP A 39 13.53 5.27 -6.25
C ASP A 39 14.30 6.62 -6.28
N SER A 40 14.96 6.87 -7.41
CA SER A 40 15.44 8.20 -7.76
C SER A 40 14.34 8.93 -8.52
N VAL A 41 13.87 10.04 -7.97
CA VAL A 41 12.75 10.83 -8.49
C VAL A 41 13.31 12.15 -9.00
N ALA A 42 13.24 12.38 -10.31
CA ALA A 42 13.68 13.64 -10.88
C ALA A 42 12.67 14.75 -10.52
N LEU A 43 13.18 15.92 -10.18
CA LEU A 43 12.38 17.07 -9.75
C LEU A 43 12.38 18.14 -10.84
N ASP A 44 11.24 18.74 -11.08
CA ASP A 44 11.05 19.80 -12.06
C ASP A 44 10.24 20.96 -11.45
N ALA A 45 10.22 22.11 -12.13
CA ALA A 45 9.48 23.29 -11.71
C ALA A 45 7.99 22.99 -11.51
N ASP A 46 7.40 22.22 -12.43
CA ASP A 46 5.96 21.91 -12.44
C ASP A 46 5.60 20.64 -11.65
N GLY A 47 6.58 19.83 -11.25
CA GLY A 47 6.31 18.57 -10.59
C GLY A 47 7.53 17.66 -10.38
N PHE A 48 7.32 16.37 -10.56
CA PHE A 48 8.35 15.35 -10.43
C PHE A 48 8.09 14.17 -11.37
N HIS A 49 9.14 13.42 -11.70
CA HIS A 49 9.04 12.23 -12.53
C HIS A 49 9.27 10.98 -11.68
N PHE A 50 8.24 10.15 -11.58
CA PHE A 50 8.32 8.86 -10.89
C PHE A 50 8.22 7.74 -11.91
N ARG A 51 9.26 6.88 -11.98
CA ARG A 51 9.36 5.76 -12.93
C ARG A 51 9.11 6.16 -14.38
N GLY A 52 9.65 7.32 -14.76
CA GLY A 52 9.54 7.89 -16.11
C GLY A 52 8.21 8.59 -16.41
N GLN A 53 7.24 8.58 -15.49
CA GLN A 53 5.95 9.27 -15.65
C GLN A 53 5.98 10.62 -14.92
N PRO A 54 5.55 11.72 -15.56
CA PRO A 54 5.46 13.03 -14.92
C PRO A 54 4.21 13.11 -14.03
N TYR A 55 4.37 13.73 -12.86
CA TYR A 55 3.29 14.05 -11.94
C TYR A 55 3.40 15.51 -11.52
N PRO A 56 2.28 16.25 -11.47
CA PRO A 56 2.32 17.62 -10.98
C PRO A 56 2.60 17.63 -9.49
N TRP A 57 3.03 18.77 -8.98
CA TRP A 57 3.12 18.95 -7.55
C TRP A 57 1.75 18.80 -6.85
N PRO A 58 1.66 18.06 -5.72
CA PRO A 58 0.41 17.94 -4.99
C PRO A 58 0.07 19.27 -4.29
N GLY A 59 -1.22 19.48 -4.05
CA GLY A 59 -1.70 20.51 -3.14
C GLY A 59 -1.45 20.17 -1.67
N LYS A 60 -2.19 20.82 -0.78
CA LYS A 60 -2.06 20.60 0.68
C LYS A 60 -2.48 19.18 1.07
N LEU A 61 -1.54 18.40 1.60
CA LEU A 61 -1.79 17.04 2.10
C LEU A 61 -2.10 17.03 3.60
N LYS A 62 -2.99 16.11 4.01
CA LYS A 62 -3.39 15.92 5.42
C LYS A 62 -2.50 14.87 6.09
N ASP A 63 -2.32 15.01 7.40
CA ASP A 63 -1.70 13.96 8.22
C ASP A 63 -2.50 12.67 8.14
N ARG A 64 -1.81 11.54 8.37
CA ARG A 64 -2.41 10.19 8.41
C ARG A 64 -3.31 9.88 7.22
N THR A 65 -2.96 10.39 6.04
CA THR A 65 -3.73 10.21 4.81
C THR A 65 -2.78 9.86 3.69
N LEU A 66 -3.08 8.79 2.99
CA LEU A 66 -2.38 8.40 1.77
C LEU A 66 -3.12 8.98 0.57
N TYR A 67 -2.35 9.41 -0.43
CA TYR A 67 -2.85 9.98 -1.67
C TYR A 67 -2.32 9.19 -2.85
N TYR A 68 -3.16 9.02 -3.87
CA TYR A 68 -2.80 8.42 -5.16
C TYR A 68 -3.21 9.38 -6.28
N TRP A 69 -2.59 9.24 -7.45
CA TRP A 69 -3.00 9.97 -8.64
C TRP A 69 -4.22 9.28 -9.26
N ASP A 70 -5.35 9.97 -9.33
CA ASP A 70 -6.59 9.41 -9.90
C ASP A 70 -6.74 9.67 -11.41
N GLY A 71 -5.78 10.37 -12.02
CA GLY A 71 -5.83 10.82 -13.40
C GLY A 71 -5.91 12.35 -13.54
N GLU A 72 -6.39 13.04 -12.51
CA GLU A 72 -6.61 14.49 -12.50
C GLU A 72 -5.92 15.17 -11.32
N ALA A 73 -5.93 14.55 -10.14
CA ALA A 73 -5.34 15.10 -8.93
C ALA A 73 -4.81 14.00 -8.00
N PHE A 74 -4.03 14.43 -7.00
CA PHE A 74 -3.72 13.57 -5.85
C PHE A 74 -4.94 13.48 -4.93
N ALA A 75 -5.69 12.40 -5.06
CA ALA A 75 -6.89 12.12 -4.29
C ALA A 75 -6.59 11.28 -3.04
N PRO A 76 -7.28 11.49 -1.91
CA PRO A 76 -7.12 10.66 -0.73
C PRO A 76 -7.60 9.23 -0.99
N ILE A 77 -6.86 8.25 -0.48
CA ILE A 77 -7.24 6.83 -0.55
C ILE A 77 -8.29 6.54 0.52
N SER A 78 -9.52 6.96 0.25
CA SER A 78 -10.67 6.77 1.12
C SER A 78 -11.96 6.70 0.33
N ARG A 79 -12.92 5.90 0.80
CA ARG A 79 -14.29 5.86 0.31
C ARG A 79 -15.27 5.89 1.47
N TYR A 80 -16.46 6.40 1.21
CA TYR A 80 -17.57 6.33 2.14
C TYR A 80 -18.67 5.44 1.57
N SER A 81 -18.98 4.36 2.27
CA SER A 81 -20.03 3.40 1.91
C SER A 81 -20.66 2.86 3.20
N GLY A 82 -21.56 3.66 3.77
CA GLY A 82 -22.13 3.43 5.12
C GLY A 82 -21.14 3.70 6.27
N SER A 83 -19.84 3.54 6.03
CA SER A 83 -18.73 3.88 6.92
C SER A 83 -17.59 4.51 6.11
N LEU A 84 -16.74 5.29 6.77
CA LEU A 84 -15.51 5.82 6.16
C LEU A 84 -14.42 4.75 6.19
N ILE A 85 -14.02 4.28 5.02
CA ILE A 85 -12.98 3.28 4.83
C ILE A 85 -11.78 3.98 4.18
N LYS A 86 -10.62 3.96 4.83
CA LYS A 86 -9.41 4.63 4.30
C LYS A 86 -8.13 3.85 4.56
N LEU A 87 -7.20 3.93 3.61
CA LEU A 87 -5.83 3.46 3.79
C LEU A 87 -5.03 4.49 4.57
N VAL A 88 -4.22 4.03 5.52
CA VAL A 88 -3.51 4.88 6.48
C VAL A 88 -2.04 4.50 6.51
N PRO A 89 -1.12 5.47 6.38
CA PRO A 89 0.30 5.18 6.41
C PRO A 89 0.71 4.74 7.83
N THR A 90 1.78 3.95 7.90
CA THR A 90 2.42 3.59 9.18
C THR A 90 3.91 3.91 9.10
N GLU A 91 4.58 3.95 10.25
CA GLU A 91 6.04 4.09 10.31
C GLU A 91 6.79 2.87 9.73
N TRP A 92 6.10 1.77 9.49
CA TRP A 92 6.67 0.49 9.04
C TRP A 92 6.70 0.33 7.51
N GLY A 93 6.28 1.37 6.77
CA GLY A 93 6.01 1.26 5.34
C GLY A 93 4.64 0.62 5.08
N ALA A 94 4.48 -0.66 5.41
CA ALA A 94 3.22 -1.39 5.22
C ALA A 94 2.04 -0.65 5.86
N PRO A 95 1.04 -0.21 5.08
CA PRO A 95 -0.08 0.57 5.61
C PRO A 95 -1.03 -0.30 6.44
N THR A 96 -1.87 0.36 7.23
CA THR A 96 -3.09 -0.23 7.79
C THR A 96 -4.31 0.40 7.11
N PHE A 97 -5.51 -0.08 7.41
CA PHE A 97 -6.73 0.61 7.03
C PHE A 97 -7.60 0.87 8.26
N GLU A 98 -8.42 1.91 8.16
CA GLU A 98 -9.36 2.31 9.18
C GLU A 98 -10.79 2.16 8.66
N ILE A 99 -11.69 1.74 9.55
CA ILE A 99 -13.15 1.85 9.38
C ILE A 99 -13.64 2.78 10.48
N ASP A 100 -14.22 3.92 10.11
CA ASP A 100 -14.66 4.98 11.03
C ASP A 100 -13.59 5.37 12.07
N GLY A 101 -12.33 5.44 11.62
CA GLY A 101 -11.17 5.81 12.44
C GLY A 101 -10.59 4.70 13.31
N ILE A 102 -11.18 3.50 13.31
CA ILE A 102 -10.66 2.34 14.03
C ILE A 102 -9.70 1.58 13.13
N LYS A 103 -8.45 1.39 13.57
CA LYS A 103 -7.43 0.62 12.84
C LYS A 103 -7.78 -0.86 12.86
N MET A 104 -7.78 -1.49 11.68
CA MET A 104 -8.14 -2.91 11.53
C MET A 104 -6.94 -3.86 11.66
N LEU A 105 -5.71 -3.35 11.56
CA LEU A 105 -4.47 -4.12 11.74
C LEU A 105 -3.59 -3.45 12.82
N PRO A 106 -2.79 -4.23 13.57
CA PRO A 106 -1.92 -3.67 14.60
C PRO A 106 -0.81 -2.83 14.01
N THR A 107 -0.52 -1.69 14.64
CA THR A 107 0.56 -0.78 14.23
C THR A 107 1.34 -0.19 15.40
N SER A 108 1.03 -0.57 16.64
CA SER A 108 1.56 0.12 17.84
C SER A 108 2.92 -0.40 18.31
N LYS A 109 3.25 -1.64 17.96
CA LYS A 109 4.49 -2.31 18.41
C LYS A 109 5.21 -3.04 17.27
N LEU A 110 4.51 -3.34 16.19
CA LEU A 110 5.05 -4.01 15.02
C LEU A 110 4.30 -3.60 13.76
N SER A 111 4.95 -3.85 12.62
CA SER A 111 4.34 -3.75 11.30
C SER A 111 3.09 -4.63 11.19
N PRO A 112 2.01 -4.16 10.54
CA PRO A 112 0.85 -5.00 10.26
C PRO A 112 1.19 -6.18 9.33
N PHE A 113 2.23 -6.06 8.49
CA PHE A 113 2.70 -7.14 7.64
C PHE A 113 3.46 -8.22 8.43
N GLU A 114 4.35 -7.81 9.33
CA GLU A 114 5.06 -8.75 10.23
C GLU A 114 4.10 -9.47 11.20
N ASP A 115 3.04 -8.79 11.63
CA ASP A 115 1.99 -9.42 12.44
C ASP A 115 1.30 -10.56 11.67
N ALA A 116 0.99 -10.33 10.39
CA ALA A 116 0.45 -11.36 9.52
C ALA A 116 1.44 -12.52 9.32
N ARG A 117 2.73 -12.23 9.12
CA ARG A 117 3.78 -13.25 8.99
C ARG A 117 3.86 -14.16 10.22
N ARG A 118 3.89 -13.59 11.42
CA ARG A 118 3.89 -14.36 12.68
C ARG A 118 2.65 -15.25 12.83
N LYS A 119 1.49 -14.77 12.39
CA LYS A 119 0.25 -15.59 12.39
C LYS A 119 0.34 -16.73 11.38
N VAL A 120 0.91 -16.50 10.20
CA VAL A 120 1.13 -17.53 9.19
C VAL A 120 2.09 -18.62 9.70
N GLU A 121 3.16 -18.25 10.40
CA GLU A 121 4.11 -19.22 10.98
C GLU A 121 3.42 -20.22 11.91
N LEU A 122 2.49 -19.76 12.75
CA LEU A 122 1.70 -20.63 13.64
C LEU A 122 0.83 -21.63 12.87
N VAL A 123 0.39 -21.28 11.66
CA VAL A 123 -0.41 -22.14 10.79
C VAL A 123 0.47 -23.13 10.01
N ALA A 124 1.75 -22.81 9.78
CA ALA A 124 2.71 -23.58 8.98
C ALA A 124 2.09 -24.02 7.63
N PRO A 125 1.87 -23.08 6.68
CA PRO A 125 0.98 -23.29 5.54
C PRO A 125 1.58 -24.15 4.43
N ALA A 126 2.88 -24.49 4.49
CA ALA A 126 3.59 -25.13 3.40
C ALA A 126 2.86 -26.38 2.87
N GLY A 127 2.55 -26.39 1.57
CA GLY A 127 1.83 -27.46 0.89
C GLY A 127 0.34 -27.62 1.26
N LYS A 128 -0.20 -26.80 2.17
CA LYS A 128 -1.60 -26.88 2.60
C LYS A 128 -2.54 -26.12 1.66
N VAL A 129 -3.83 -26.45 1.76
CA VAL A 129 -4.93 -25.65 1.20
C VAL A 129 -5.57 -24.86 2.33
N ILE A 130 -5.62 -23.54 2.22
CA ILE A 130 -6.11 -22.63 3.26
C ILE A 130 -7.32 -21.84 2.76
N LEU A 131 -8.31 -21.66 3.63
CA LEU A 131 -9.38 -20.68 3.46
C LEU A 131 -9.15 -19.52 4.44
N ASP A 132 -9.03 -18.31 3.91
CA ASP A 132 -8.92 -17.06 4.66
C ASP A 132 -10.20 -16.24 4.42
N THR A 133 -11.08 -16.13 5.42
CA THR A 133 -12.41 -15.52 5.26
C THR A 133 -12.47 -14.04 5.63
N CYS A 134 -11.38 -13.47 6.14
CA CYS A 134 -11.29 -12.09 6.58
C CYS A 134 -10.04 -11.45 5.97
N GLY A 135 -9.91 -11.56 4.64
CA GLY A 135 -8.65 -11.31 3.98
C GLY A 135 -8.11 -9.89 4.16
N GLY A 136 -8.95 -8.89 4.48
CA GLY A 136 -8.49 -7.54 4.83
C GLY A 136 -7.64 -6.92 3.71
N LEU A 137 -6.41 -6.48 4.01
CA LEU A 137 -5.44 -6.02 3.00
C LEU A 137 -4.65 -7.14 2.31
N GLY A 138 -4.91 -8.41 2.63
CA GLY A 138 -4.28 -9.58 2.00
C GLY A 138 -2.91 -9.95 2.57
N TYR A 139 -2.47 -9.35 3.68
CA TYR A 139 -1.13 -9.62 4.23
C TYR A 139 -0.94 -11.07 4.68
N PHE A 140 -1.98 -11.70 5.23
CA PHE A 140 -1.93 -13.14 5.55
C PHE A 140 -1.72 -13.96 4.28
N ALA A 141 -2.45 -13.64 3.20
CA ALA A 141 -2.30 -14.33 1.92
C ALA A 141 -0.92 -14.13 1.30
N ALA A 142 -0.38 -12.91 1.31
CA ALA A 142 0.99 -12.64 0.86
C ALA A 142 2.00 -13.48 1.65
N CYS A 143 1.92 -13.47 2.98
CA CYS A 143 2.82 -14.25 3.83
C CYS A 143 2.64 -15.78 3.65
N ALA A 144 1.41 -16.25 3.40
CA ALA A 144 1.16 -17.67 3.12
C ALA A 144 1.77 -18.12 1.78
N LEU A 145 1.69 -17.26 0.76
CA LEU A 145 2.36 -17.49 -0.53
C LEU A 145 3.89 -17.56 -0.37
N GLU A 146 4.48 -16.63 0.41
CA GLU A 146 5.91 -16.62 0.78
C GLU A 146 6.31 -17.90 1.53
N ALA A 147 5.45 -18.38 2.44
CA ALA A 147 5.67 -19.59 3.24
C ALA A 147 5.33 -20.89 2.49
N GLY A 148 5.12 -20.84 1.18
CA GLY A 148 4.98 -22.04 0.34
C GLY A 148 3.64 -22.75 0.45
N VAL A 149 2.55 -22.03 0.75
CA VAL A 149 1.19 -22.60 0.71
C VAL A 149 0.93 -23.29 -0.62
N GLY A 150 0.26 -24.44 -0.59
CA GLY A 150 -0.14 -25.17 -1.79
C GLY A 150 -1.24 -24.44 -2.54
N GLN A 151 -2.26 -23.98 -1.81
CA GLN A 151 -3.30 -23.09 -2.32
C GLN A 151 -3.89 -22.27 -1.16
N ILE A 152 -4.23 -21.01 -1.39
CA ILE A 152 -5.00 -20.20 -0.48
C ILE A 152 -6.20 -19.60 -1.22
N ARG A 153 -7.37 -19.65 -0.60
CA ARG A 153 -8.56 -18.93 -1.04
C ARG A 153 -8.82 -17.81 -0.04
N SER A 154 -8.46 -16.59 -0.40
CA SER A 154 -8.69 -15.42 0.46
C SER A 154 -9.92 -14.65 0.01
N PHE A 155 -10.86 -14.48 0.93
CA PHE A 155 -12.13 -13.80 0.72
C PHE A 155 -12.19 -12.54 1.58
N GLU A 156 -12.60 -11.44 0.96
CA GLU A 156 -12.95 -10.19 1.63
C GLU A 156 -14.28 -9.72 1.08
N LYS A 157 -15.24 -9.49 1.98
CA LYS A 157 -16.61 -9.15 1.63
C LYS A 157 -16.72 -7.69 1.18
N ASN A 158 -15.93 -6.82 1.79
CA ASN A 158 -16.07 -5.39 1.59
C ASN A 158 -15.35 -4.94 0.30
N ALA A 159 -16.14 -4.51 -0.68
CA ALA A 159 -15.64 -4.08 -1.98
C ALA A 159 -14.69 -2.85 -1.88
N ASP A 160 -14.87 -1.98 -0.89
CA ASP A 160 -13.97 -0.85 -0.69
C ASP A 160 -12.63 -1.29 -0.11
N VAL A 161 -12.61 -2.31 0.76
CA VAL A 161 -11.35 -2.91 1.23
C VAL A 161 -10.63 -3.62 0.08
N MET A 162 -11.37 -4.30 -0.80
CA MET A 162 -10.81 -4.88 -2.03
C MET A 162 -10.23 -3.79 -2.96
N TRP A 163 -10.88 -2.64 -3.07
CA TRP A 163 -10.33 -1.48 -3.77
C TRP A 163 -9.07 -0.92 -3.09
N LEU A 164 -9.00 -0.89 -1.75
CA LEU A 164 -7.77 -0.49 -1.06
C LEU A 164 -6.60 -1.40 -1.43
N ARG A 165 -6.81 -2.71 -1.62
CA ARG A 165 -5.76 -3.65 -2.05
C ARG A 165 -5.16 -3.27 -3.39
N THR A 166 -5.98 -2.80 -4.34
CA THR A 166 -5.47 -2.42 -5.66
C THR A 166 -4.56 -1.20 -5.58
N LEU A 167 -4.66 -0.38 -4.54
CA LEU A 167 -3.79 0.77 -4.30
C LEU A 167 -2.63 0.48 -3.34
N ASN A 168 -2.70 -0.62 -2.59
CA ASN A 168 -1.70 -0.97 -1.59
C ASN A 168 -0.59 -1.84 -2.19
N PRO A 169 0.66 -1.36 -2.28
CA PRO A 169 1.75 -2.09 -2.92
C PRO A 169 2.26 -3.28 -2.06
N TRP A 170 1.76 -3.42 -0.83
CA TRP A 170 2.00 -4.56 0.05
C TRP A 170 0.94 -5.65 -0.06
N SER A 171 -0.19 -5.39 -0.72
CA SER A 171 -1.22 -6.39 -0.98
C SER A 171 -0.76 -7.33 -2.11
N PRO A 172 -1.00 -8.65 -2.00
CA PRO A 172 -0.62 -9.57 -3.06
C PRO A 172 -1.54 -9.39 -4.27
N ASP A 173 -0.96 -9.48 -5.46
CA ASP A 173 -1.69 -9.55 -6.73
C ASP A 173 -1.91 -11.03 -7.10
N PRO A 174 -3.16 -11.52 -7.17
CA PRO A 174 -3.48 -12.89 -7.56
C PRO A 174 -2.97 -13.27 -8.96
N ASP A 175 -2.88 -12.30 -9.87
CA ASP A 175 -2.45 -12.52 -11.25
C ASP A 175 -0.91 -12.44 -11.40
N SER A 176 -0.18 -12.17 -10.31
CA SER A 176 1.28 -12.09 -10.33
C SER A 176 1.94 -13.46 -10.49
N ALA A 177 3.13 -13.46 -11.10
CA ALA A 177 3.98 -14.65 -11.19
C ALA A 177 4.31 -15.26 -9.81
N ALA A 178 4.39 -14.42 -8.77
CA ALA A 178 4.64 -14.88 -7.40
C ALA A 178 3.46 -15.67 -6.81
N ALA A 179 2.22 -15.29 -7.14
CA ALA A 179 1.04 -16.06 -6.77
C ALA A 179 1.01 -17.41 -7.48
N GLY A 180 1.35 -17.45 -8.78
CA GLY A 180 1.50 -18.70 -9.54
C GLY A 180 0.22 -19.54 -9.55
N GLY A 181 -0.96 -18.91 -9.56
CA GLY A 181 -2.26 -19.58 -9.52
C GLY A 181 -2.65 -20.17 -8.15
N ARG A 182 -1.91 -19.85 -7.09
CA ARG A 182 -2.16 -20.36 -5.73
C ARG A 182 -3.07 -19.47 -4.88
N LEU A 183 -3.39 -18.26 -5.32
CA LEU A 183 -4.24 -17.27 -4.64
C LEU A 183 -5.55 -17.04 -5.41
#